data_AF-A0A2E9LN58-F1
#
_entry.id   AF-A0A2E9LN58-F1
#
_cell.length_a   1.000
_cell.length_b   1.000
_cell.length_c   1.000
_cell.angle_alpha   90.00
_cell.angle_beta   90.00
_cell.angle_gamma   90.00
#
_symmetry.space_group_name_H-M   'P 1'
#
loop_
_entity.id
_entity.type
_entity.pdbx_description
1 polymer ?
#
loop_
_entity_poly.entity_id
_entity_poly.type
_entity_poly.pdbx_seq_one_letter_code
_entity_poly.pdbx_strand_id
1 'polypeptide(L)'
;MVYAREFEGAEHTFGVSGKLVMNALVMYDHQSNTLWSQFLHRGIKGPQVNQDLEIVPAVQTSWQQWLSLHPDTLVLDKGGSYGRDVYDGYYSGGSTGVIGETNKDPRLPKKDLVLGMAVSGIAKAYSFNAIAEEMVINDHFAGT
;
A
#
# COMPACT_ATOMS: atom_id res chain seq x y z
N MET A 1 1.71 -2.64 -0.14
CA MET A 1 1.44 -3.66 0.91
C MET A 1 0.66 -4.77 0.26
N VAL A 2 1.00 -6.02 0.55
CA VAL A 2 0.28 -7.19 0.08
C VAL A 2 -0.04 -8.03 1.31
N TYR A 3 -1.24 -8.60 1.35
CA TYR A 3 -1.73 -9.36 2.50
C TYR A 3 -1.93 -10.83 2.14
N ALA A 4 -1.70 -11.73 3.10
CA ALA A 4 -2.12 -13.11 2.97
C ALA A 4 -3.65 -13.16 2.82
N ARG A 5 -4.11 -13.97 1.86
CA ARG A 5 -5.55 -14.21 1.63
C ARG A 5 -6.10 -15.34 2.49
N GLU A 6 -5.22 -16.12 3.11
CA GLU A 6 -5.59 -17.18 4.03
C GLU A 6 -5.46 -16.67 5.45
N PHE A 7 -6.56 -16.65 6.19
CA PHE A 7 -6.57 -16.38 7.62
C PHE A 7 -7.75 -17.10 8.26
N GLU A 8 -7.62 -17.50 9.53
CA GLU A 8 -8.58 -18.38 10.21
C GLU A 8 -8.84 -19.72 9.49
N GLY A 9 -7.87 -20.20 8.69
CA GLY A 9 -7.95 -21.49 8.00
C GLY A 9 -8.86 -21.52 6.77
N ALA A 10 -9.31 -20.36 6.30
CA ALA A 10 -10.09 -20.22 5.07
C ALA A 10 -9.41 -19.24 4.10
N GLU A 11 -9.70 -19.41 2.81
CA GLU A 11 -9.36 -18.42 1.79
C GLU A 11 -10.42 -17.31 1.78
N HIS A 12 -9.96 -16.07 1.92
CA HIS A 12 -10.78 -14.87 1.85
C HIS A 12 -10.51 -14.10 0.56
N THR A 13 -11.55 -13.46 0.07
CA THR A 13 -11.52 -12.59 -1.11
C THR A 13 -11.99 -11.20 -0.72
N PHE A 14 -11.29 -10.19 -1.23
CA PHE A 14 -11.54 -8.80 -0.86
C PHE A 14 -12.02 -8.01 -2.07
N GLY A 15 -13.09 -7.24 -1.86
CA GLY A 15 -13.64 -6.29 -2.81
C GLY A 15 -13.48 -4.85 -2.35
N VAL A 16 -13.97 -3.93 -3.18
CA VAL A 16 -14.04 -2.49 -2.88
C VAL A 16 -15.36 -2.21 -2.16
N SER A 17 -15.31 -1.66 -0.95
CA SER A 17 -16.51 -1.37 -0.16
C SER A 17 -17.28 -0.12 -0.60
N GLY A 18 -16.69 0.71 -1.47
CA GLY A 18 -17.18 2.06 -1.79
C GLY A 18 -16.98 3.07 -0.66
N LYS A 19 -16.24 2.71 0.40
CA LYS A 19 -15.97 3.58 1.56
C LYS A 19 -14.50 3.99 1.60
N LEU A 20 -14.27 5.13 2.22
CA LEU A 20 -12.95 5.68 2.47
C LEU A 20 -12.77 5.99 3.95
N VAL A 21 -11.55 5.77 4.46
CA VAL A 21 -11.09 6.33 5.73
C VAL A 21 -9.87 7.19 5.41
N MET A 22 -9.95 8.50 5.65
CA MET A 22 -8.87 9.45 5.33
C MET A 22 -8.36 9.33 3.87
N ASN A 23 -9.29 9.20 2.90
CA ASN A 23 -9.01 8.93 1.48
C ASN A 23 -8.37 7.58 1.15
N ALA A 24 -8.17 6.70 2.13
CA ALA A 24 -7.73 5.33 1.90
C ALA A 24 -8.91 4.41 1.63
N LEU A 25 -8.73 3.47 0.69
CA LEU A 25 -9.67 2.40 0.42
C LEU A 25 -9.94 1.59 1.70
N VAL A 26 -11.22 1.32 1.94
CA VAL A 26 -11.65 0.27 2.88
C VAL A 26 -12.01 -0.97 2.06
N MET A 27 -11.33 -2.07 2.34
CA MET A 27 -11.60 -3.36 1.70
C MET A 27 -12.81 -4.02 2.34
N TYR A 28 -13.59 -4.77 1.55
CA TYR A 28 -14.72 -5.56 2.02
C TYR A 28 -14.41 -7.04 1.85
N ASP A 29 -14.48 -7.81 2.93
CA ASP A 29 -14.29 -9.26 2.92
C ASP A 29 -15.60 -9.97 2.59
N HIS A 30 -15.62 -10.73 1.50
CA HIS A 30 -16.80 -11.42 1.01
C HIS A 30 -17.25 -12.59 1.92
N GLN A 31 -16.34 -13.16 2.71
CA GLN A 31 -16.61 -14.32 3.55
C GLN A 31 -17.19 -13.90 4.90
N SER A 32 -16.63 -12.86 5.53
CA SER A 32 -17.04 -12.43 6.87
C SER A 32 -17.95 -11.20 6.88
N ASN A 33 -18.08 -10.49 5.76
CA ASN A 33 -18.65 -9.13 5.70
C ASN A 33 -17.88 -8.07 6.51
N THR A 34 -16.64 -8.37 6.92
CA THR A 34 -15.80 -7.41 7.64
C THR A 34 -15.27 -6.34 6.68
N LEU A 35 -15.22 -5.11 7.18
CA LEU A 35 -14.52 -3.99 6.55
C LEU A 35 -13.12 -3.88 7.12
N TRP A 36 -12.14 -3.82 6.24
CA TRP A 36 -10.72 -3.83 6.57
C TRP A 36 -10.04 -2.55 6.13
N SER A 37 -9.20 -1.99 7.02
CA SER A 37 -8.34 -0.87 6.69
C SER A 37 -7.07 -1.37 6.02
N GLN A 38 -6.80 -0.93 4.80
CA GLN A 38 -5.57 -1.29 4.08
C GLN A 38 -4.30 -0.77 4.74
N PHE A 39 -4.34 0.34 5.49
CA PHE A 39 -3.13 0.92 6.10
C PHE A 39 -2.88 0.36 7.49
N LEU A 40 -3.96 0.08 8.23
CA LEU A 40 -3.85 -0.52 9.56
C LEU A 40 -3.78 -2.05 9.50
N HIS A 41 -3.85 -2.65 8.30
CA HIS A 41 -3.91 -4.11 8.09
C HIS A 41 -4.92 -4.82 9.01
N ARG A 42 -6.03 -4.17 9.35
CA ARG A 42 -6.90 -4.59 10.47
C ARG A 42 -8.38 -4.46 10.15
N GLY A 43 -9.18 -5.37 10.70
CA GLY A 43 -10.63 -5.30 10.68
C GLY A 43 -11.12 -4.11 11.50
N ILE A 44 -11.83 -3.18 10.87
CA ILE A 44 -12.31 -1.94 11.49
C ILE A 44 -13.82 -1.94 11.75
N LYS A 45 -14.58 -2.84 11.10
CA LYS A 45 -16.01 -3.04 11.35
C LYS A 45 -16.47 -4.41 10.86
N GLY A 46 -17.22 -5.15 11.68
CA GLY A 46 -17.76 -6.46 11.33
C GLY A 46 -17.30 -7.55 12.31
N PRO A 47 -17.51 -8.84 11.97
CA PRO A 47 -17.18 -9.95 12.85
C PRO A 47 -15.70 -10.07 13.24
N GLN A 48 -14.78 -9.64 12.37
CA GLN A 48 -13.33 -9.79 12.58
C GLN A 48 -12.67 -8.45 12.98
N VAL A 49 -13.36 -7.61 13.75
CA VAL A 49 -12.79 -6.35 14.27
C VAL A 49 -11.56 -6.64 15.15
N ASN A 50 -10.53 -5.81 15.02
CA ASN A 50 -9.23 -5.93 15.69
C ASN A 50 -8.37 -7.13 15.27
N GLN A 51 -8.84 -7.99 14.36
CA GLN A 51 -7.98 -8.98 13.73
C GLN A 51 -7.05 -8.31 12.72
N ASP A 52 -5.82 -8.81 12.64
CA ASP A 52 -4.78 -8.33 11.73
C ASP A 52 -4.63 -9.26 10.53
N LEU A 53 -4.40 -8.68 9.35
CA LEU A 53 -3.97 -9.39 8.15
C LEU A 53 -2.45 -9.50 8.16
N GLU A 54 -1.95 -10.69 7.86
CA GLU A 54 -0.51 -10.91 7.68
C GLU A 54 -0.02 -10.17 6.43
N ILE A 55 1.01 -9.34 6.59
CA ILE A 55 1.72 -8.73 5.46
C ILE A 55 2.64 -9.77 4.85
N VAL A 56 2.51 -10.01 3.55
CA VAL A 56 3.41 -10.89 2.81
C VAL A 56 4.47 -10.10 2.05
N PRO A 57 5.70 -10.63 1.92
CA PRO A 57 6.73 -10.00 1.11
C PRO A 57 6.27 -9.82 -0.34
N ALA A 58 6.55 -8.65 -0.90
CA ALA A 58 6.25 -8.33 -2.29
C ALA A 58 7.40 -7.52 -2.90
N VAL A 59 7.62 -7.73 -4.19
CA VAL A 59 8.64 -7.03 -4.97
C VAL A 59 7.96 -5.98 -5.83
N GLN A 60 8.37 -4.72 -5.69
CA GLN A 60 8.03 -3.66 -6.62
C GLN A 60 9.19 -3.48 -7.59
N THR A 61 8.97 -3.77 -8.87
CA THR A 61 10.01 -3.76 -9.91
C THR A 61 9.43 -3.43 -11.28
N SER A 62 10.29 -3.23 -12.28
CA SER A 62 9.86 -3.05 -13.67
C SER A 62 9.54 -4.40 -14.33
N TRP A 63 8.68 -4.39 -15.35
CA TRP A 63 8.36 -5.58 -16.13
C TRP A 63 9.60 -6.21 -16.79
N GLN A 64 10.50 -5.36 -17.32
CA GLN A 64 11.75 -5.81 -17.93
C GLN A 64 12.64 -6.56 -16.92
N GLN A 65 12.78 -6.03 -15.70
CA GLN A 65 13.56 -6.66 -14.65
C GLN A 65 12.89 -7.94 -14.12
N TRP A 66 11.56 -7.97 -14.06
CA TRP A 66 10.83 -9.17 -13.68
C TRP A 66 11.06 -10.30 -14.69
N LEU A 67 10.89 -10.03 -15.99
CA LEU A 67 11.09 -11.03 -17.04
C LEU A 67 12.54 -11.52 -17.16
N SER A 68 13.53 -10.67 -16.88
CA SER A 68 14.93 -11.14 -16.88
C SER A 68 15.20 -12.17 -15.79
N LEU A 69 14.47 -12.10 -14.67
CA LEU A 69 14.56 -13.05 -13.55
C LEU A 69 13.61 -14.24 -13.71
N HIS A 70 12.47 -14.05 -14.37
CA HIS A 70 11.39 -15.02 -14.52
C HIS A 70 10.89 -15.09 -15.98
N PRO A 71 11.70 -15.64 -16.91
CA PRO A 71 11.47 -15.54 -18.35
C PRO A 71 10.18 -16.23 -18.83
N ASP A 72 9.71 -17.24 -18.10
CA ASP A 72 8.50 -18.00 -18.45
C ASP A 72 7.21 -17.36 -17.89
N THR A 73 7.29 -16.19 -17.25
CA THR A 73 6.12 -15.51 -16.70
C THR A 73 5.16 -15.12 -17.83
N LEU A 74 3.90 -15.55 -17.72
CA LEU A 74 2.82 -15.09 -18.58
C LEU A 74 2.08 -13.92 -17.91
N VAL A 75 1.73 -12.91 -18.71
CA VAL A 75 0.85 -11.81 -18.30
C VAL A 75 -0.41 -11.82 -19.15
N LEU A 76 -1.56 -11.58 -18.52
CA LEU A 76 -2.82 -11.43 -19.23
C LEU A 76 -2.86 -10.08 -19.96
N ASP A 77 -2.83 -10.12 -21.29
CA ASP A 77 -3.06 -8.95 -22.14
C ASP A 77 -4.56 -8.77 -22.41
N LYS A 78 -5.07 -7.58 -22.15
CA LYS A 78 -6.46 -7.16 -22.40
C LYS A 78 -6.59 -6.14 -23.54
N GLY A 79 -5.51 -5.89 -24.30
CA GLY A 79 -5.45 -4.92 -25.39
C GLY A 79 -5.32 -3.47 -24.94
N GLY A 80 -4.72 -3.22 -23.77
CA GLY A 80 -4.55 -1.88 -23.19
C GLY A 80 -3.26 -1.16 -23.62
N SER A 81 -3.15 0.12 -23.26
CA SER A 81 -1.87 0.84 -23.31
C SER A 81 -1.11 0.65 -22.00
N TYR A 82 -0.05 -0.16 -22.02
CA TYR A 82 0.73 -0.53 -20.82
C TYR A 82 1.99 0.32 -20.62
N GLY A 83 2.33 1.19 -21.57
CA GLY A 83 3.55 2.00 -21.54
C GLY A 83 3.44 3.31 -20.75
N ARG A 84 2.27 3.61 -20.18
CA ARG A 84 2.03 4.86 -19.43
C ARG A 84 1.17 4.62 -18.21
N ASP A 85 1.54 5.28 -17.13
CA ASP A 85 0.69 5.40 -15.96
C ASP A 85 -0.46 6.40 -16.23
N VAL A 86 -1.69 5.89 -16.25
CA VAL A 86 -2.90 6.72 -16.45
C VAL A 86 -3.21 7.61 -15.25
N TYR A 87 -2.57 7.36 -14.09
CA TYR A 87 -2.72 8.12 -12.86
C TYR A 87 -1.59 9.14 -12.63
N ASP A 88 -0.68 9.34 -13.57
CA ASP A 88 0.40 10.33 -13.47
C ASP A 88 -0.09 11.75 -13.08
N GLY A 89 -1.18 12.22 -13.71
CA GLY A 89 -1.81 13.50 -13.36
C GLY A 89 -2.44 13.52 -11.96
N TYR A 90 -2.86 12.36 -11.45
CA TYR A 90 -3.35 12.24 -10.08
C TYR A 90 -2.20 12.40 -9.08
N TYR A 91 -1.04 11.78 -9.32
CA TYR A 91 0.10 11.87 -8.40
C TYR A 91 0.71 13.27 -8.35
N SER A 92 0.83 13.93 -9.50
CA SER A 92 1.41 15.28 -9.62
C SER A 92 0.46 16.42 -9.22
N GLY A 93 -0.85 16.17 -9.16
CA GLY A 93 -1.84 17.18 -8.81
C GLY A 93 -1.88 17.52 -7.30
N GLY A 94 -2.16 18.78 -6.96
CA GLY A 94 -2.18 19.27 -5.58
C GLY A 94 -3.42 18.90 -4.72
N SER A 95 -4.42 18.23 -5.31
CA SER A 95 -5.64 17.76 -4.61
C SER A 95 -5.34 16.58 -3.70
N THR A 96 -6.04 16.42 -2.58
CA THR A 96 -5.76 15.35 -1.59
C THR A 96 -6.95 14.43 -1.43
N GLY A 97 -7.08 13.53 -2.41
CA GLY A 97 -8.17 12.56 -2.47
C GLY A 97 -9.54 13.20 -2.70
N VAL A 98 -10.59 12.47 -2.30
CA VAL A 98 -12.00 12.85 -2.51
C VAL A 98 -12.53 13.71 -1.37
N ILE A 99 -12.09 13.45 -0.14
CA ILE A 99 -12.60 14.05 1.10
C ILE A 99 -11.74 15.25 1.55
N GLY A 100 -10.56 15.45 0.92
CA GLY A 100 -9.57 16.46 1.29
C GLY A 100 -8.61 16.01 2.40
N GLU A 101 -7.68 16.87 2.78
CA GLU A 101 -6.68 16.61 3.84
C GLU A 101 -7.32 16.52 5.22
N THR A 102 -7.25 15.35 5.85
CA THR A 102 -7.61 15.16 7.26
C THR A 102 -6.43 15.46 8.20
N ASN A 103 -5.19 15.32 7.73
CA ASN A 103 -3.97 15.64 8.46
C ASN A 103 -3.05 16.49 7.57
N LYS A 104 -2.42 17.52 8.14
CA LYS A 104 -1.52 18.43 7.42
C LYS A 104 -0.14 18.40 8.06
N ASP A 105 0.84 18.09 7.24
CA ASP A 105 2.25 18.04 7.64
C ASP A 105 3.08 18.71 6.54
N PRO A 106 3.71 19.86 6.82
CA PRO A 106 4.43 20.61 5.80
C PRO A 106 5.85 20.06 5.51
N ARG A 107 6.28 19.01 6.21
CA ARG A 107 7.64 18.44 6.06
C ARG A 107 7.86 17.80 4.69
N LEU A 108 6.81 17.31 4.04
CA LEU A 108 6.88 16.69 2.71
C LEU A 108 5.79 17.27 1.79
N PRO A 109 6.02 17.26 0.46
CA PRO A 109 4.98 17.51 -0.51
C PRO A 109 3.81 16.52 -0.35
N LYS A 110 2.62 16.96 -0.79
CA LYS A 110 1.45 16.09 -0.84
C LYS A 110 1.71 14.93 -1.80
N LYS A 111 1.26 13.73 -1.42
CA LYS A 111 1.43 12.48 -2.19
C LYS A 111 2.89 12.10 -2.45
N ASP A 112 3.84 12.68 -1.72
CA ASP A 112 5.22 12.24 -1.81
C ASP A 112 5.33 10.77 -1.38
N LEU A 113 6.20 10.03 -2.07
CA LEU A 113 6.44 8.64 -1.74
C LEU A 113 7.32 8.56 -0.50
N VAL A 114 6.97 7.64 0.40
CA VAL A 114 7.76 7.36 1.59
C VAL A 114 8.04 5.89 1.71
N LEU A 115 9.23 5.56 2.21
CA LEU A 115 9.53 4.25 2.75
C LEU A 115 9.12 4.24 4.22
N GLY A 116 8.06 3.51 4.55
CA GLY A 116 7.63 3.30 5.93
C GLY A 116 8.38 2.12 6.55
N MET A 117 8.89 2.30 7.76
CA MET A 117 9.48 1.25 8.59
C MET A 117 8.76 1.19 9.93
N ALA A 118 8.40 -0.02 10.37
CA ALA A 118 7.82 -0.27 11.68
C ALA A 118 8.57 -1.40 12.38
N VAL A 119 9.08 -1.13 13.58
CA VAL A 119 9.82 -2.09 14.42
C VAL A 119 9.36 -1.93 15.86
N SER A 120 8.96 -3.04 16.50
CA SER A 120 8.54 -3.07 17.91
C SER A 120 7.48 -2.02 18.28
N GLY A 121 6.52 -1.77 17.39
CA GLY A 121 5.43 -0.79 17.59
C GLY A 121 5.82 0.67 17.37
N ILE A 122 7.08 0.95 17.03
CA ILE A 122 7.55 2.27 16.64
C ILE A 122 7.53 2.32 15.11
N ALA A 123 7.09 3.46 14.54
CA ALA A 123 7.07 3.68 13.10
C ALA A 123 7.86 4.95 12.73
N LYS A 124 8.57 4.91 11.61
CA LYS A 124 9.23 6.06 10.98
C LYS A 124 9.04 5.97 9.46
N ALA A 125 8.97 7.11 8.81
CA ALA A 125 8.87 7.21 7.37
C ALA A 125 10.04 8.04 6.83
N TYR A 126 10.62 7.58 5.74
CA TYR A 126 11.72 8.25 5.03
C TYR A 126 11.22 8.72 3.68
N SER A 127 11.55 9.94 3.26
CA SER A 127 11.22 10.39 1.89
C SER A 127 11.92 9.48 0.89
N PHE A 128 11.17 8.98 -0.07
CA PHE A 128 11.73 8.15 -1.14
C PHE A 128 12.68 8.96 -2.03
N ASN A 129 12.39 10.25 -2.25
CA ASN A 129 13.27 11.14 -3.00
C ASN A 129 14.60 11.37 -2.27
N ALA A 130 14.55 11.58 -0.96
CA ALA A 130 15.77 11.71 -0.16
C ALA A 130 16.65 10.44 -0.23
N ILE A 131 16.04 9.25 -0.22
CA ILE A 131 16.77 7.98 -0.42
C ILE A 131 17.36 7.88 -1.84
N ALA A 132 16.64 8.37 -2.85
CA ALA A 132 17.12 8.34 -4.22
C ALA A 132 18.31 9.30 -4.45
N GLU A 133 18.34 10.42 -3.74
CA GLU A 133 19.44 11.40 -3.79
C GLU A 133 20.62 10.97 -2.90
N GLU A 134 20.34 10.58 -1.65
CA GLU A 134 21.30 10.05 -0.70
C GLU A 134 21.17 8.53 -0.64
N MET A 135 21.94 7.85 -1.51
CA MET A 135 21.92 6.39 -1.70
C MET A 135 22.00 5.56 -0.40
N VAL A 136 22.48 6.16 0.70
CA VAL A 136 22.52 5.54 2.03
C VAL A 136 22.06 6.56 3.07
N ILE A 137 21.05 6.20 3.86
CA ILE A 137 20.64 6.93 5.06
C ILE A 137 21.09 6.13 6.29
N ASN A 138 21.99 6.69 7.08
CA ASN A 138 22.39 6.13 8.37
C ASN A 138 21.53 6.77 9.47
N ASP A 139 20.72 5.95 10.15
CA ASP A 139 19.77 6.42 11.16
C ASP A 139 19.64 5.39 12.29
N HIS A 140 19.32 5.88 13.49
CA HIS A 140 19.01 5.05 14.65
C HIS A 140 17.49 5.00 14.86
N PHE A 141 16.94 3.79 14.95
CA PHE A 141 15.52 3.53 15.03
C PHE A 141 15.20 2.41 16.02
N ALA A 142 14.23 2.64 16.90
CA ALA A 142 13.77 1.68 17.92
C ALA A 142 14.88 1.13 18.86
N GLY A 143 15.94 1.91 19.10
CA GLY A 143 17.03 1.54 20.00
C GLY A 143 18.21 0.82 19.34
N THR A 144 18.21 0.72 18.02
CA THR A 144 19.33 0.26 17.17
C THR A 144 19.66 1.31 16.14
#